data_AF-A0A125U062-F1
#
_entry.id   AF-A0A125U062-F1
#
_cell.length_a   1.000
_cell.length_b   1.000
_cell.length_c   1.000
_cell.angle_alpha   90.00
_cell.angle_beta   90.00
_cell.angle_gamma   90.00
#
_symmetry.space_group_name_H-M   'P 1'
#
loop_
_entity.id
_entity.type
_entity.pdbx_description
1 polymer ?
#
loop_
_entity_poly.entity_id
_entity_poly.type
_entity_poly.pdbx_seq_one_letter_code
_entity_poly.pdbx_strand_id
1 'polypeptide(L)'
;MVLRTVEDRVHLVANFEAGADVRDLKALRAILPSLAAAPAATVFALKGVREFDLGEHESMEAHRLKTLCATHGVSVTSRGWREVSHGLFNESTRVYWLIEDSATCEAVALKAIARGVPVREIQY
;
A
#
# COMPACT_ATOMS: atom_id res chain seq x y z
N MET A 1 -3.43 -21.83 17.40
CA MET A 1 -3.66 -21.90 15.94
C MET A 1 -2.75 -20.92 15.19
N VAL A 2 -2.71 -21.00 13.85
CA VAL A 2 -2.16 -19.95 12.97
C VAL A 2 -3.32 -19.11 12.44
N LEU A 3 -3.18 -17.80 12.47
CA LEU A 3 -4.12 -16.85 11.90
C LEU A 3 -3.59 -16.39 10.55
N ARG A 4 -4.46 -16.41 9.54
CA ARG A 4 -4.19 -15.93 8.20
C ARG A 4 -4.96 -14.64 7.99
N THR A 5 -4.25 -13.56 7.73
CA THR A 5 -4.83 -12.27 7.36
C THR A 5 -4.63 -12.07 5.86
N VAL A 6 -5.65 -11.50 5.22
CA VAL A 6 -5.67 -11.24 3.78
C VAL A 6 -6.04 -9.79 3.56
N GLU A 7 -5.19 -9.05 2.88
CA GLU A 7 -5.41 -7.64 2.56
C GLU A 7 -5.27 -7.41 1.06
N ASP A 8 -6.28 -6.78 0.45
CA ASP A 8 -6.23 -6.39 -0.96
C ASP A 8 -5.57 -5.02 -1.09
N ARG A 9 -4.35 -5.00 -1.62
CA ARG A 9 -3.49 -3.84 -1.83
C ARG A 9 -3.52 -3.39 -3.27
N VAL A 10 -3.31 -2.08 -3.48
CA VAL A 10 -3.23 -1.48 -4.81
C VAL A 10 -2.09 -0.48 -4.85
N HIS A 11 -1.19 -0.65 -5.81
CA HIS A 11 -0.14 0.30 -6.15
C HIS A 11 -0.64 1.22 -7.26
N LEU A 12 -0.39 2.52 -7.09
CA LEU A 12 -0.88 3.56 -7.99
C LEU A 12 0.29 4.35 -8.56
N VAL A 13 0.25 4.59 -9.87
CA VAL A 13 1.24 5.40 -10.58
C VAL A 13 0.52 6.47 -11.40
N ALA A 14 0.88 7.73 -11.18
CA ALA A 14 0.41 8.83 -12.02
C ALA A 14 1.22 8.87 -13.32
N ASN A 15 0.54 9.05 -14.45
CA ASN A 15 1.13 9.00 -15.79
C ASN A 15 0.98 10.36 -16.49
N PHE A 16 2.07 10.82 -17.08
CA PHE A 16 2.18 12.07 -17.82
C PHE A 16 2.79 11.79 -19.19
N GLU A 17 1.95 11.62 -20.22
CA GLU A 17 2.38 11.19 -21.57
C GLU A 17 3.48 12.09 -22.16
N ALA A 18 3.34 13.40 -22.00
CA ALA A 18 4.30 14.41 -22.46
C ALA A 18 5.36 14.79 -21.40
N GLY A 19 5.35 14.14 -20.24
CA GLY A 19 6.05 14.55 -19.03
C GLY A 19 5.28 15.61 -18.23
N ALA A 20 5.44 15.58 -16.90
CA ALA A 20 4.68 16.42 -15.98
C ALA A 20 4.92 17.91 -16.24
N ASP A 21 3.85 18.67 -16.46
CA ASP A 21 3.90 20.11 -16.60
C ASP A 21 3.62 20.84 -15.27
N VAL A 22 3.60 22.18 -15.28
CA VAL A 22 3.36 22.96 -14.05
C VAL A 22 1.94 22.76 -13.48
N ARG A 23 0.95 22.46 -14.33
CA ARG A 23 -0.42 22.17 -13.91
C ARG A 23 -0.49 20.81 -13.23
N ASP A 24 0.20 19.81 -13.77
CA ASP A 24 0.33 18.48 -13.19
C ASP A 24 1.00 18.54 -11.81
N LEU A 25 2.10 19.29 -11.69
CA LEU A 25 2.77 19.48 -10.41
C LEU A 25 1.88 20.19 -9.38
N LYS A 26 1.06 21.15 -9.82
CA LYS A 26 0.08 21.80 -8.95
C LYS A 26 -1.03 20.83 -8.51
N ALA A 27 -1.50 19.98 -9.42
CA ALA A 27 -2.46 18.92 -9.11
C ALA A 27 -1.88 17.93 -8.09
N LEU A 28 -0.66 17.44 -8.31
CA LEU A 28 0.04 16.54 -7.39
C LEU A 28 0.19 17.14 -5.99
N ARG A 29 0.51 18.44 -5.88
CA ARG A 29 0.57 19.14 -4.58
C ARG A 29 -0.79 19.27 -3.88
N ALA A 30 -1.89 19.31 -4.62
CA ALA A 30 -3.23 19.35 -4.05
C ALA A 30 -3.68 17.95 -3.56
N ILE A 31 -3.23 16.91 -4.25
CA ILE A 31 -3.56 15.50 -3.96
C ILE A 31 -2.72 14.95 -2.81
N LEU A 32 -1.40 15.21 -2.81
CA LEU A 32 -0.44 14.58 -1.91
C LEU A 32 0.05 15.54 -0.82
N PRO A 33 -0.28 15.29 0.46
CA PRO A 33 0.17 16.12 1.57
C PRO A 33 1.71 16.23 1.67
N SER A 34 2.42 15.16 1.32
CA SER A 34 3.89 15.14 1.30
C SER A 34 4.48 16.16 0.32
N LEU A 35 3.89 16.30 -0.86
CA LEU A 35 4.30 17.30 -1.85
C LEU A 35 3.77 18.70 -1.52
N ALA A 36 2.63 18.80 -0.83
CA ALA A 36 2.12 20.07 -0.33
C ALA A 36 3.13 20.72 0.63
N ALA A 37 3.68 19.92 1.55
CA ALA A 37 4.69 20.33 2.53
C ALA A 37 6.10 20.53 1.94
N ALA A 38 6.37 19.98 0.76
CA ALA A 38 7.68 20.07 0.14
C ALA A 38 7.99 21.50 -0.40
N PRO A 39 9.27 21.92 -0.40
CA PRO A 39 9.69 23.15 -1.05
C PRO A 39 9.33 23.18 -2.54
N ALA A 40 8.97 24.36 -3.05
CA ALA A 40 8.58 24.51 -4.46
C ALA A 40 9.67 24.06 -5.45
N ALA A 41 10.94 24.27 -5.12
CA ALA A 41 12.07 23.80 -5.92
C ALA A 41 12.09 22.26 -6.05
N THR A 42 11.81 21.54 -4.97
CA THR A 42 11.75 20.07 -4.95
C THR A 42 10.62 19.55 -5.82
N VAL A 43 9.44 20.17 -5.74
CA VAL A 43 8.31 19.79 -6.61
C VAL A 43 8.62 20.13 -8.07
N PHE A 44 9.22 21.29 -8.33
CA PHE A 44 9.56 21.70 -9.70
C PHE A 44 10.62 20.81 -10.36
N ALA A 45 11.46 20.13 -9.56
CA ALA A 45 12.39 19.13 -10.05
C ALA A 45 11.70 17.90 -10.68
N LEU A 46 10.41 17.68 -10.39
CA LEU A 46 9.61 16.61 -10.99
C LEU A 46 9.08 16.98 -12.39
N LYS A 47 9.33 18.21 -12.88
CA LYS A 47 8.90 18.65 -14.20
C LYS A 47 9.51 17.75 -15.28
N GLY A 48 8.68 17.30 -16.23
CA GLY A 48 9.08 16.44 -17.34
C GLY A 48 9.15 14.95 -17.00
N VAL A 49 8.94 14.57 -15.74
CA VAL A 49 8.83 13.16 -15.34
C VAL A 49 7.59 12.55 -15.97
N ARG A 50 7.71 11.35 -16.53
CA ARG A 50 6.58 10.65 -17.19
C ARG A 50 5.71 9.86 -16.23
N GLU A 51 6.27 9.42 -15.11
CA GLU A 51 5.58 8.58 -14.15
C GLU A 51 5.95 9.00 -12.73
N PHE A 52 4.95 9.12 -11.87
CA PHE A 52 5.16 9.44 -10.47
C PHE A 52 4.47 8.42 -9.58
N ASP A 53 5.25 7.81 -8.68
CA ASP A 53 4.77 6.80 -7.75
C ASP A 53 3.88 7.42 -6.67
N LEU A 54 2.62 6.99 -6.60
CA LEU A 54 1.67 7.42 -5.57
C LEU A 54 1.69 6.48 -4.35
N GLY A 55 2.42 5.38 -4.41
CA GLY A 55 2.59 4.40 -3.34
C GLY A 55 1.56 3.27 -3.37
N GLU A 56 1.64 2.45 -2.32
CA GLU A 56 0.77 1.30 -2.09
C GLU A 56 -0.30 1.66 -1.06
N HIS A 57 -1.54 1.27 -1.34
CA HIS A 57 -2.71 1.66 -0.55
C HIS A 57 -3.65 0.46 -0.38
N GLU A 58 -4.47 0.50 0.66
CA GLU A 58 -5.63 -0.39 0.73
C GLU A 58 -6.63 -0.08 -0.38
N SER A 59 -7.40 -1.08 -0.81
CA SER A 59 -8.32 -0.95 -1.95
C SER A 59 -9.28 0.24 -1.86
N MET A 60 -9.84 0.53 -0.67
CA MET A 60 -10.72 1.69 -0.49
C MET A 60 -9.99 3.02 -0.60
N GLU A 61 -8.80 3.12 -0.01
CA GLU A 61 -7.98 4.33 -0.06
C GLU A 61 -7.47 4.58 -1.47
N ALA A 62 -7.01 3.53 -2.16
CA ALA A 62 -6.62 3.58 -3.56
C ALA A 62 -7.76 4.10 -4.46
N HIS A 63 -8.99 3.64 -4.23
CA HIS A 63 -10.16 4.11 -4.98
C HIS A 63 -10.45 5.61 -4.73
N ARG A 64 -10.34 6.06 -3.48
CA ARG A 64 -10.50 7.48 -3.12
C ARG A 64 -9.42 8.33 -3.80
N LEU A 65 -8.17 7.89 -3.72
CA LEU A 65 -7.03 8.60 -4.31
C LEU A 65 -7.16 8.68 -5.83
N LYS A 66 -7.54 7.58 -6.50
CA LYS A 66 -7.79 7.56 -7.95
C LYS A 66 -8.90 8.53 -8.37
N THR A 67 -9.99 8.60 -7.61
CA THR A 67 -11.07 9.56 -7.84
C THR A 67 -10.59 11.00 -7.68
N LEU A 68 -9.75 11.27 -6.68
CA LEU A 68 -9.17 12.58 -6.46
C LEU A 68 -8.23 12.97 -7.60
N CYS A 69 -7.34 12.06 -8.03
CA CYS A 69 -6.48 12.27 -9.20
C CYS A 69 -7.29 12.60 -10.45
N ALA A 70 -8.36 11.84 -10.73
CA ALA A 70 -9.23 12.08 -11.88
C ALA A 70 -9.90 13.47 -11.83
N THR A 71 -10.33 13.91 -10.64
CA THR A 71 -10.91 15.25 -10.42
C THR A 71 -9.93 16.37 -10.75
N HIS A 72 -8.64 16.13 -10.54
CA HIS A 72 -7.56 17.05 -10.87
C HIS A 72 -6.94 16.83 -12.27
N GLY A 73 -7.52 15.93 -13.08
CA GLY A 73 -7.06 15.65 -14.45
C GLY A 73 -5.79 14.80 -14.55
N VAL A 74 -5.39 14.13 -13.46
CA VAL A 74 -4.20 13.26 -13.42
C VAL A 74 -4.59 11.83 -13.81
N SER A 75 -3.96 11.29 -14.85
CA SER A 75 -4.15 9.90 -15.28
C SER A 75 -3.40 8.95 -14.35
N VAL A 76 -4.05 7.86 -13.90
CA VAL A 76 -3.46 6.91 -12.95
C VAL A 76 -3.65 5.48 -13.44
N THR A 77 -2.55 4.72 -13.43
CA THR A 77 -2.53 3.27 -13.61
C THR A 77 -2.52 2.61 -12.23
N SER A 78 -3.17 1.45 -12.13
CA SER A 78 -3.32 0.73 -10.87
C SER A 78 -2.97 -0.74 -11.05
N ARG A 79 -2.18 -1.28 -10.13
CA ARG A 79 -1.88 -2.72 -10.04
C ARG A 79 -2.34 -3.23 -8.68
N GLY A 80 -3.32 -4.12 -8.67
CA GLY A 80 -3.79 -4.77 -7.46
C GLY A 80 -3.07 -6.09 -7.19
N TRP A 81 -2.86 -6.41 -5.92
CA TRP A 81 -2.47 -7.74 -5.46
C TRP A 81 -3.07 -8.02 -4.09
N ARG A 82 -2.99 -9.29 -3.69
CA ARG A 82 -3.43 -9.75 -2.39
C ARG A 82 -2.21 -10.05 -1.54
N GLU A 83 -2.09 -9.33 -0.44
CA GLU A 83 -1.12 -9.59 0.59
C GLU A 83 -1.69 -10.63 1.56
N VAL A 84 -0.89 -11.65 1.89
CA VAL A 84 -1.27 -12.71 2.82
C VAL A 84 -0.20 -12.77 3.89
N SER A 85 -0.60 -12.63 5.15
CA SER A 85 0.29 -12.72 6.31
C SER A 85 -0.18 -13.78 7.29
N HIS A 86 0.77 -14.43 7.96
CA HIS A 86 0.49 -15.44 8.96
C HIS A 86 1.01 -15.02 10.33
N GLY A 87 0.14 -15.15 11.34
CA GLY A 87 0.48 -14.89 12.74
C GLY A 87 0.21 -16.11 13.62
N LEU A 88 0.98 -16.25 14.70
CA LEU A 88 0.72 -17.27 15.70
C LEU A 88 -0.22 -16.75 16.79
N PHE A 89 -1.26 -17.52 17.08
CA PHE A 89 -2.24 -17.20 18.12
C PHE A 89 -2.33 -18.32 19.15
N ASN A 90 -2.12 -17.93 20.41
CA ASN A 90 -2.31 -18.84 21.53
C ASN A 90 -3.77 -18.82 21.94
N GLU A 91 -4.47 -19.93 21.71
CA GLU A 91 -5.88 -20.06 22.03
C GLU A 91 -6.15 -20.13 23.54
N SER A 92 -5.20 -20.66 24.32
CA SER A 92 -5.34 -20.77 25.77
C SER A 92 -5.26 -19.41 26.46
N THR A 93 -4.38 -18.53 25.98
CA THR A 93 -4.16 -17.19 26.57
C THR A 93 -4.85 -16.08 25.77
N ARG A 94 -5.44 -16.40 24.61
CA ARG A 94 -6.10 -15.45 23.68
C ARG A 94 -5.22 -14.28 23.26
N VAL A 95 -3.91 -14.52 23.14
CA VAL A 95 -2.94 -13.49 22.70
C VAL A 95 -2.17 -13.95 21.48
N TYR A 96 -1.79 -12.97 20.66
CA TYR A 96 -0.82 -13.16 19.59
C TYR A 96 0.57 -13.39 20.18
N TRP A 97 1.31 -14.30 19.56
CA TRP A 97 2.74 -14.38 19.81
C TRP A 97 3.40 -13.22 19.07
N LEU A 98 3.96 -12.30 19.82
CA LEU A 98 4.61 -11.13 19.27
C LEU A 98 6.06 -11.50 18.93
N ILE A 99 6.29 -11.80 17.66
CA ILE A 99 7.63 -11.93 17.09
C ILE A 99 7.89 -10.61 16.36
N GLU A 100 8.81 -9.80 16.88
CA GLU A 100 9.04 -8.43 16.42
C GLU A 100 9.49 -8.35 14.95
N ASP A 101 10.19 -9.38 14.47
CA ASP A 101 10.59 -9.49 13.07
C ASP A 101 9.51 -10.21 12.24
N SER A 102 8.91 -9.49 11.30
CA SER A 102 7.85 -10.02 10.44
C SER A 102 8.30 -11.24 9.62
N ALA A 103 9.54 -11.24 9.12
CA ALA A 103 10.06 -12.37 8.34
C ALA A 103 10.22 -13.63 9.21
N THR A 104 10.69 -13.47 10.44
CA THR A 104 10.78 -14.55 11.43
C THR A 104 9.39 -15.03 11.84
N CYS A 105 8.43 -14.12 12.05
CA CYS A 105 7.06 -14.46 12.39
C CYS A 105 6.43 -15.36 11.31
N GLU A 106 6.54 -14.93 10.05
CA GLU A 106 6.07 -15.68 8.89
C GLU A 106 6.74 -17.06 8.80
N ALA A 107 8.07 -17.13 8.94
CA ALA A 107 8.80 -18.38 8.90
C ALA A 107 8.39 -19.37 10.01
N VAL A 108 8.13 -18.87 11.22
CA VAL A 108 7.66 -19.69 12.34
C VAL A 108 6.22 -20.14 12.12
N ALA A 109 5.35 -19.26 11.62
CA ALA A 109 3.97 -19.60 11.28
C ALA A 109 3.93 -20.69 10.20
N LEU A 110 4.69 -20.55 9.11
CA LEU A 110 4.79 -21.55 8.05
C LEU A 110 5.31 -22.91 8.58
N LYS A 111 6.29 -22.91 9.49
CA LYS A 111 6.74 -24.14 10.17
C LYS A 111 5.63 -24.77 11.02
N ALA A 112 4.81 -23.97 11.70
CA ALA A 112 3.69 -24.46 12.49
C ALA A 112 2.60 -25.08 11.58
N ILE A 113 2.29 -24.44 10.44
CA ILE A 113 1.39 -24.99 9.42
C ILE A 113 1.91 -26.34 8.92
N ALA A 114 3.20 -26.43 8.57
CA ALA A 114 3.81 -27.68 8.11
C ALA A 114 3.77 -28.81 9.17
N ARG A 115 3.63 -28.46 10.45
CA ARG A 115 3.47 -29.41 11.57
C ARG A 115 2.00 -29.73 11.88
N GLY A 116 1.06 -29.24 11.08
CA GLY A 116 -0.37 -29.52 11.24
C GLY A 116 -1.10 -28.59 12.21
N VAL A 117 -0.51 -27.46 12.62
CA VAL A 117 -1.24 -26.45 13.40
C VAL A 117 -2.35 -25.87 12.52
N PRO A 118 -3.62 -25.84 12.98
CA PRO A 118 -4.74 -25.39 12.17
C PRO A 118 -4.59 -23.91 11.79
N VAL A 119 -4.97 -23.58 10.55
CA VAL A 119 -5.00 -22.22 10.02
C VAL A 119 -6.43 -21.71 10.03
N ARG A 120 -6.63 -20.48 10.51
CA ARG A 120 -7.92 -19.80 10.48
C ARG A 120 -7.78 -18.45 9.79
N GLU A 121 -8.63 -18.20 8.80
CA GLU A 121 -8.72 -16.89 8.16
C GLU A 121 -9.44 -15.90 9.07
N ILE A 122 -8.90 -14.69 9.17
CA ILE A 122 -9.54 -13.55 9.82
C ILE A 122 -9.79 -12.49 8.75
N GLN A 123 -11.03 -12.02 8.70
CA GLN A 123 -11.45 -10.88 7.90
C GLN A 123 -11.74 -9.73 8.86
N TYR A 124 -11.20 -8.55 8.57
CA TYR A 124 -11.48 -7.32 9.29
C TYR A 124 -12.61 -6.53 8.62
#